data_AF-A0A3N9XDD9-F1
#
_entry.id   AF-A0A3N9XDD9-F1
#
_cell.length_a   1.000
_cell.length_b   1.000
_cell.length_c   1.000
_cell.angle_alpha   90.00
_cell.angle_beta   90.00
_cell.angle_gamma   90.00
#
_symmetry.space_group_name_H-M   'P 1'
#
loop_
_entity.id
_entity.type
_entity.pdbx_description
1 polymer ?
#
loop_
_entity_poly.entity_id
_entity_poly.type
_entity_poly.pdbx_seq_one_letter_code
_entity_poly.pdbx_strand_id
1 'polypeptide(L)'
;MSEADETRDGVALTNLDQPLSDRDDATKRDLVDYLDAVRDRLLPQLRGRPLSVIRVRPGQPPFMQKNLPRYTPDWVRRAPVWAEASHREISYALCDDRRTLLWFANQRAVEYHPTLATVADLHRPTHLILDLDPPDGDGFRAAVDAALLVRQALADAGLTGAVKTSGAKGVHVFVPVTDEPTAEELAAATRALAVRAERLDPALATTAYIKEDRGGRVFVDATRAGGATVAAAYSPRLRPGMPVSFPVDWADLTEVTPADFTIRTAPALLADGDPWAALMPAPQSLPADLVAEGRTIPVARVQAMHEGKRRARARREAG
;
A
#
# COMPACT_ATOMS: atom_id res chain seq x y z
N MET A 1 24.22 -13.32 -22.45
CA MET A 1 23.03 -12.45 -22.39
C MET A 1 22.02 -13.06 -23.32
N SER A 2 20.78 -13.31 -22.90
CA SER A 2 19.76 -13.72 -23.88
C SER A 2 19.56 -12.58 -24.87
N GLU A 3 19.26 -12.92 -26.11
CA GLU A 3 18.79 -11.94 -27.08
C GLU A 3 17.51 -11.27 -26.55
N ALA A 4 17.28 -10.01 -26.96
CA ALA A 4 16.06 -9.31 -26.59
C ALA A 4 14.89 -9.87 -27.39
N ASP A 5 13.79 -10.20 -26.71
CA ASP A 5 12.57 -10.66 -27.38
C ASP A 5 11.93 -9.51 -28.16
N GLU A 6 11.95 -8.30 -27.58
CA GLU A 6 11.47 -7.06 -28.18
C GLU A 6 12.02 -5.83 -27.44
N THR A 7 11.76 -4.63 -27.95
CA THR A 7 12.11 -3.36 -27.29
C THR A 7 10.89 -2.44 -27.21
N ARG A 8 10.62 -1.90 -26.01
CA ARG A 8 9.58 -0.89 -25.78
C ARG A 8 10.17 0.31 -25.07
N ASP A 9 9.89 1.51 -25.57
CA ASP A 9 10.38 2.78 -24.99
C ASP A 9 11.92 2.81 -24.77
N GLY A 10 12.68 2.15 -25.65
CA GLY A 10 14.13 2.02 -25.50
C GLY A 10 14.59 1.10 -24.36
N VAL A 11 13.73 0.19 -23.89
CA VAL A 11 14.04 -0.90 -22.95
C VAL A 11 14.00 -2.24 -23.69
N ALA A 12 15.13 -2.95 -23.72
CA ALA A 12 15.22 -4.31 -24.23
C ALA A 12 14.56 -5.30 -23.24
N LEU A 13 13.51 -5.96 -23.68
CA LEU A 13 12.75 -6.93 -22.90
C LEU A 13 13.23 -8.35 -23.20
N THR A 14 13.34 -9.19 -22.18
CA THR A 14 13.86 -10.57 -22.31
C THR A 14 13.02 -11.56 -21.53
N ASN A 15 13.04 -12.83 -21.91
CA ASN A 15 12.37 -13.90 -21.19
C ASN A 15 10.86 -13.63 -20.99
N LEU A 16 10.22 -13.00 -21.96
CA LEU A 16 8.83 -12.54 -21.87
C LEU A 16 7.85 -13.71 -21.67
N ASP A 17 8.10 -14.84 -22.30
CA ASP A 17 7.21 -16.00 -22.23
C ASP A 17 7.44 -16.86 -20.97
N GLN A 18 8.38 -16.48 -20.11
CA GLN A 18 8.58 -17.21 -18.85
C GLN A 18 7.49 -16.89 -17.82
N PRO A 19 7.01 -17.89 -17.07
CA PRO A 19 6.10 -17.68 -15.95
C PRO A 19 6.66 -16.70 -14.91
N LEU A 20 5.79 -15.90 -14.29
CA LEU A 20 6.16 -15.00 -13.18
C LEU A 20 6.44 -15.76 -11.89
N SER A 21 5.63 -16.78 -11.59
CA SER A 21 5.74 -17.61 -10.40
C SER A 21 5.07 -18.96 -10.61
N ASP A 22 5.34 -19.93 -9.74
CA ASP A 22 4.71 -21.26 -9.80
C ASP A 22 3.26 -21.26 -9.27
N ARG A 23 2.71 -20.08 -8.93
CA ARG A 23 1.40 -19.93 -8.28
C ARG A 23 0.29 -19.46 -9.21
N ASP A 24 0.64 -19.01 -10.40
CA ASP A 24 -0.26 -18.40 -11.37
C ASP A 24 0.26 -18.67 -12.79
N ASP A 25 -0.61 -18.64 -13.78
CA ASP A 25 -0.28 -18.83 -15.19
C ASP A 25 0.24 -17.56 -15.87
N ALA A 26 0.26 -16.42 -15.17
CA ALA A 26 0.78 -15.17 -15.72
C ALA A 26 2.27 -15.26 -16.07
N THR A 27 2.56 -14.86 -17.30
CA THR A 27 3.90 -14.72 -17.85
C THR A 27 4.48 -13.33 -17.55
N LYS A 28 5.78 -13.18 -17.76
CA LYS A 28 6.41 -11.86 -17.70
C LYS A 28 5.83 -10.91 -18.74
N ARG A 29 5.43 -11.41 -19.92
CA ARG A 29 4.72 -10.65 -20.95
C ARG A 29 3.43 -10.05 -20.41
N ASP A 30 2.60 -10.85 -19.72
CA ASP A 30 1.35 -10.38 -19.15
C ASP A 30 1.56 -9.21 -18.17
N LEU A 31 2.61 -9.29 -17.32
CA LEU A 31 2.97 -8.19 -16.42
C LEU A 31 3.39 -6.93 -17.18
N VAL A 32 4.24 -7.08 -18.19
CA VAL A 32 4.71 -5.95 -19.01
C VAL A 32 3.53 -5.29 -19.71
N ASP A 33 2.68 -6.08 -20.37
CA ASP A 33 1.52 -5.61 -21.11
C ASP A 33 0.52 -4.90 -20.19
N TYR A 34 0.22 -5.48 -19.03
CA TYR A 34 -0.62 -4.86 -18.03
C TYR A 34 -0.08 -3.50 -17.57
N LEU A 35 1.18 -3.44 -17.14
CA LEU A 35 1.78 -2.22 -16.61
C LEU A 35 1.86 -1.12 -17.68
N ASP A 36 2.15 -1.50 -18.92
CA ASP A 36 2.13 -0.56 -20.04
C ASP A 36 0.72 -0.05 -20.34
N ALA A 37 -0.30 -0.92 -20.29
CA ALA A 37 -1.70 -0.56 -20.51
C ALA A 37 -2.24 0.41 -19.45
N VAL A 38 -1.89 0.21 -18.17
CA VAL A 38 -2.38 1.05 -17.06
C VAL A 38 -1.43 2.20 -16.70
N ARG A 39 -0.33 2.39 -17.42
CA ARG A 39 0.75 3.34 -17.07
C ARG A 39 0.26 4.75 -16.78
N ASP A 40 -0.73 5.23 -17.53
CA ASP A 40 -1.21 6.60 -17.44
C ASP A 40 -2.00 6.85 -16.13
N ARG A 41 -2.50 5.77 -15.50
CA ARG A 41 -3.16 5.79 -14.19
C ARG A 41 -2.20 5.43 -13.05
N LEU A 42 -1.28 4.49 -13.28
CA LEU A 42 -0.32 4.03 -12.26
C LEU A 42 0.81 5.06 -12.01
N LEU A 43 1.40 5.65 -13.05
CA LEU A 43 2.54 6.57 -12.93
C LEU A 43 2.24 7.79 -12.03
N PRO A 44 1.06 8.44 -12.10
CA PRO A 44 0.69 9.49 -11.15
C PRO A 44 0.79 9.07 -9.67
N GLN A 45 0.58 7.78 -9.37
CA GLN A 45 0.66 7.25 -8.01
C GLN A 45 2.10 6.99 -7.55
N LEU A 46 3.05 6.87 -8.48
CA LEU A 46 4.47 6.60 -8.21
C LEU A 46 5.34 7.86 -8.29
N ARG A 47 4.89 8.86 -9.04
CA ARG A 47 5.71 10.03 -9.41
C ARG A 47 6.26 10.77 -8.20
N GLY A 48 7.56 11.00 -8.23
CA GLY A 48 8.31 11.71 -7.20
C GLY A 48 8.40 10.97 -5.87
N ARG A 49 8.00 9.69 -5.79
CA ARG A 49 8.00 8.92 -4.54
C ARG A 49 9.07 7.84 -4.59
N PRO A 50 9.99 7.77 -3.59
CA PRO A 50 10.87 6.63 -3.44
C PRO A 50 10.09 5.31 -3.49
N LEU A 51 10.47 4.45 -4.43
CA LEU A 51 9.71 3.25 -4.74
C LEU A 51 10.39 2.00 -4.17
N SER A 52 9.66 1.25 -3.36
CA SER A 52 9.97 -0.15 -3.06
C SER A 52 9.16 -1.06 -3.98
N VAL A 53 9.74 -2.19 -4.41
CA VAL A 53 9.02 -3.17 -5.22
C VAL A 53 9.15 -4.58 -4.68
N ILE A 54 8.11 -5.40 -4.81
CA ILE A 54 8.24 -6.85 -4.63
C ILE A 54 8.65 -7.46 -5.96
N ARG A 55 9.82 -8.10 -5.97
CA ARG A 55 10.36 -8.79 -7.15
C ARG A 55 10.25 -10.29 -7.00
N VAL A 56 10.08 -10.95 -8.15
CA VAL A 56 10.16 -12.41 -8.26
C VAL A 56 11.35 -12.76 -9.14
N ARG A 57 12.14 -13.75 -8.70
CA ARG A 57 13.21 -14.33 -9.51
C ARG A 57 12.97 -15.83 -9.64
N PRO A 58 13.22 -16.44 -10.82
CA PRO A 58 13.07 -17.88 -10.98
C PRO A 58 13.81 -18.66 -9.90
N GLY A 59 13.13 -19.64 -9.29
CA GLY A 59 13.70 -20.49 -8.24
C GLY A 59 13.95 -19.81 -6.89
N GLN A 60 13.42 -18.60 -6.66
CA GLN A 60 13.63 -17.87 -5.41
C GLN A 60 12.35 -17.34 -4.80
N PRO A 61 12.25 -17.25 -3.46
CA PRO A 61 11.16 -16.55 -2.80
C PRO A 61 11.06 -15.09 -3.24
N PRO A 62 9.84 -14.52 -3.32
CA PRO A 62 9.66 -13.09 -3.56
C PRO A 62 10.34 -12.25 -2.49
N PHE A 63 10.89 -11.09 -2.87
CA PHE A 63 11.57 -10.20 -1.93
C PHE A 63 11.27 -8.73 -2.22
N MET A 64 11.27 -7.93 -1.17
CA MET A 64 11.17 -6.47 -1.27
C MET A 64 12.53 -5.89 -1.66
N GLN A 65 12.61 -5.24 -2.81
CA GLN A 65 13.74 -4.44 -3.23
C GLN A 65 13.47 -2.97 -2.91
N LYS A 66 14.32 -2.41 -2.07
CA LYS A 66 14.37 -0.96 -1.76
C LYS A 66 15.54 -0.29 -2.47
N ASN A 67 16.74 -0.87 -2.30
CA ASN A 67 17.97 -0.35 -2.88
C ASN A 67 18.10 -0.78 -4.34
N LEU A 68 18.41 0.19 -5.21
CA LEU A 68 18.71 -0.06 -6.61
C LEU A 68 19.97 -0.93 -6.77
N PRO A 69 19.96 -1.93 -7.66
CA PRO A 69 21.14 -2.73 -7.97
C PRO A 69 22.17 -1.93 -8.78
N ARG A 70 23.42 -2.43 -8.79
CA ARG A 70 24.54 -1.82 -9.54
C ARG A 70 24.30 -1.75 -11.05
N TYR A 71 23.54 -2.69 -11.61
CA TYR A 71 23.22 -2.73 -13.03
C TYR A 71 22.04 -1.82 -13.44
N THR A 72 21.46 -1.07 -12.51
CA THR A 72 20.38 -0.14 -12.84
C THR A 72 20.87 0.88 -13.87
N PRO A 73 20.15 1.07 -14.98
CA PRO A 73 20.52 2.05 -16.00
C PRO A 73 20.70 3.47 -15.43
N ASP A 74 21.55 4.25 -16.07
CA ASP A 74 21.89 5.62 -15.70
C ASP A 74 20.69 6.58 -15.78
N TRP A 75 19.80 6.36 -16.74
CA TRP A 75 18.58 7.13 -16.93
C TRP A 75 17.51 6.89 -15.86
N VAL A 76 17.61 5.82 -15.05
CA VAL A 76 16.70 5.62 -13.91
C VAL A 76 17.05 6.61 -12.81
N ARG A 77 16.14 7.56 -12.55
CA ARG A 77 16.30 8.56 -11.49
C ARG A 77 16.40 7.90 -10.12
N ARG A 78 17.28 8.44 -9.29
CA ARG A 78 17.61 7.90 -7.95
C ARG A 78 17.28 8.91 -6.87
N ALA A 79 16.83 8.40 -5.73
CA ALA A 79 16.58 9.17 -4.52
C ALA A 79 17.36 8.54 -3.35
N PRO A 80 18.49 9.13 -2.93
CA PRO A 80 19.20 8.68 -1.73
C PRO A 80 18.36 9.00 -0.49
N VAL A 81 18.16 8.01 0.38
CA VAL A 81 17.43 8.16 1.64
C VAL A 81 18.23 7.50 2.74
N TRP A 82 18.51 8.25 3.80
CA TRP A 82 19.15 7.71 5.00
C TRP A 82 18.20 6.75 5.73
N ALA A 83 18.66 5.51 5.95
CA ALA A 83 17.88 4.51 6.65
C ALA A 83 18.46 4.29 8.05
N GLU A 84 17.85 4.91 9.05
CA GLU A 84 18.28 4.86 10.45
C GLU A 84 18.47 3.44 10.96
N ALA A 85 17.52 2.54 10.68
CA ALA A 85 17.59 1.15 11.14
C ALA A 85 18.83 0.38 10.65
N SER A 86 19.45 0.81 9.55
CA SER A 86 20.63 0.17 8.97
C SER A 86 21.86 1.06 8.92
N HIS A 87 21.79 2.28 9.46
CA HIS A 87 22.87 3.27 9.47
C HIS A 87 23.58 3.41 8.10
N ARG A 88 22.79 3.44 7.02
CA ARG A 88 23.31 3.57 5.66
C ARG A 88 22.32 4.30 4.76
N GLU A 89 22.84 4.82 3.68
CA GLU A 89 22.04 5.35 2.58
C GLU A 89 21.45 4.21 1.74
N ILE A 90 20.16 4.33 1.42
CA ILE A 90 19.47 3.48 0.45
C ILE A 90 19.18 4.33 -0.78
N SER A 91 19.62 3.85 -1.95
CA SER A 91 19.31 4.48 -3.24
C SER A 91 18.01 3.91 -3.77
N TYR A 92 16.90 4.63 -3.57
CA TYR A 92 15.61 4.28 -4.14
C TYR A 92 15.51 4.71 -5.60
N ALA A 93 14.62 4.06 -6.36
CA ALA A 93 14.24 4.56 -7.68
C ALA A 93 13.10 5.57 -7.58
N LEU A 94 13.06 6.49 -8.54
CA LEU A 94 11.86 7.25 -8.88
C LEU A 94 11.30 6.72 -10.19
N CYS A 95 10.13 6.11 -10.12
CA CYS A 95 9.44 5.55 -11.29
C CYS A 95 8.48 6.62 -11.86
N ASP A 96 9.04 7.63 -12.51
CA ASP A 96 8.30 8.82 -12.95
C ASP A 96 7.75 8.73 -14.38
N ASP A 97 8.26 7.76 -15.14
CA ASP A 97 8.02 7.60 -16.57
C ASP A 97 7.81 6.14 -16.99
N ARG A 98 7.28 5.98 -18.21
CA ARG A 98 6.99 4.68 -18.83
C ARG A 98 8.25 3.83 -18.97
N ARG A 99 9.37 4.42 -19.39
CA ARG A 99 10.64 3.71 -19.57
C ARG A 99 11.11 3.03 -18.29
N THR A 100 11.04 3.73 -17.16
CA THR A 100 11.40 3.21 -15.84
C THR A 100 10.43 2.13 -15.38
N LEU A 101 9.12 2.30 -15.63
CA LEU A 101 8.10 1.30 -15.33
C LEU A 101 8.35 0.00 -16.11
N LEU A 102 8.64 0.10 -17.41
CA LEU A 102 8.95 -1.06 -18.26
C LEU A 102 10.25 -1.75 -17.86
N TRP A 103 11.27 -0.99 -17.41
CA TRP A 103 12.46 -1.60 -16.84
C TRP A 103 12.15 -2.38 -15.55
N PHE A 104 11.34 -1.83 -14.64
CA PHE A 104 10.89 -2.56 -13.46
C PHE A 104 10.12 -3.84 -13.81
N ALA A 105 9.19 -3.76 -14.78
CA ALA A 105 8.48 -4.92 -15.31
C ALA A 105 9.46 -5.98 -15.88
N ASN A 106 10.45 -5.54 -16.65
CA ASN A 106 11.52 -6.41 -17.18
C ASN A 106 12.35 -7.05 -16.05
N GLN A 107 12.49 -6.36 -14.92
CA GLN A 107 13.13 -6.86 -13.72
C GLN A 107 12.22 -7.78 -12.87
N ARG A 108 11.02 -8.13 -13.36
CA ARG A 108 10.00 -8.92 -12.64
C ARG A 108 9.57 -8.25 -11.32
N ALA A 109 9.48 -6.92 -11.31
CA ALA A 109 8.86 -6.17 -10.22
C ALA A 109 7.33 -6.24 -10.39
N VAL A 110 6.68 -6.94 -9.47
CA VAL A 110 5.25 -7.24 -9.53
C VAL A 110 4.44 -6.23 -8.71
N GLU A 111 4.83 -6.00 -7.45
CA GLU A 111 4.12 -5.06 -6.58
C GLU A 111 4.90 -3.76 -6.42
N TYR A 112 4.20 -2.62 -6.48
CA TYR A 112 4.74 -1.27 -6.43
C TYR A 112 4.28 -0.57 -5.14
N HIS A 113 5.24 -0.28 -4.27
CA HIS A 113 5.02 0.25 -2.93
C HIS A 113 5.72 1.60 -2.76
N PRO A 114 5.14 2.71 -3.26
CA PRO A 114 5.69 4.04 -3.06
C PRO A 114 5.60 4.49 -1.60
N THR A 115 6.47 5.41 -1.21
CA THR A 115 6.35 6.15 0.04
C THR A 115 5.15 7.10 0.03
N LEU A 116 4.62 7.40 1.22
CA LEU A 116 3.49 8.32 1.37
C LEU A 116 3.86 9.80 1.18
N ALA A 117 5.16 10.09 1.19
CA ALA A 117 5.74 11.40 0.91
C ALA A 117 6.51 11.37 -0.42
N THR A 118 6.74 12.55 -1.00
CA THR A 118 7.57 12.72 -2.20
C THR A 118 9.01 13.03 -1.82
N VAL A 119 9.94 12.95 -2.78
CA VAL A 119 11.33 13.37 -2.59
C VAL A 119 11.51 14.85 -2.31
N ALA A 120 10.47 15.68 -2.53
CA ALA A 120 10.53 17.09 -2.18
C ALA A 120 10.65 17.28 -0.66
N ASP A 121 9.90 16.48 0.12
CA ASP A 121 10.03 16.41 1.57
C ASP A 121 9.49 15.06 2.08
N LEU A 122 10.38 14.16 2.51
CA LEU A 122 10.02 12.83 2.99
C LEU A 122 9.35 12.84 4.38
N HIS A 123 9.40 13.97 5.09
CA HIS A 123 8.78 14.15 6.40
C HIS A 123 7.36 14.73 6.30
N ARG A 124 6.88 15.02 5.08
CA ARG A 124 5.54 15.53 4.79
C ARG A 124 4.74 14.53 3.96
N PRO A 125 4.06 13.56 4.59
CA PRO A 125 3.18 12.65 3.88
C PRO A 125 2.02 13.42 3.24
N THR A 126 1.68 13.00 2.03
CA THR A 126 0.60 13.63 1.22
C THR A 126 -0.79 13.07 1.52
N HIS A 127 -0.86 11.94 2.21
CA HIS A 127 -2.12 11.24 2.51
C HIS A 127 -2.07 10.64 3.91
N LEU A 128 -3.21 10.66 4.58
CA LEU A 128 -3.56 9.77 5.67
C LEU A 128 -4.10 8.46 5.08
N ILE A 129 -3.70 7.32 5.67
CA ILE A 129 -4.10 5.99 5.20
C ILE A 129 -4.52 5.12 6.38
N LEU A 130 -5.66 4.46 6.23
CA LEU A 130 -6.12 3.37 7.10
C LEU A 130 -6.06 2.06 6.30
N ASP A 131 -5.30 1.09 6.80
CA ASP A 131 -5.13 -0.24 6.23
C ASP A 131 -5.99 -1.24 7.03
N LEU A 132 -6.96 -1.88 6.37
CA LEU A 132 -7.97 -2.71 7.02
C LEU A 132 -7.66 -4.17 6.76
N ASP A 133 -7.08 -4.81 7.77
CA ASP A 133 -6.62 -6.19 7.71
C ASP A 133 -7.60 -7.12 8.43
N PRO A 134 -8.41 -7.92 7.70
CA PRO A 134 -9.32 -8.86 8.33
C PRO A 134 -8.56 -10.06 8.93
N PRO A 135 -9.24 -10.88 9.76
CA PRO A 135 -8.70 -12.18 10.19
C PRO A 135 -8.38 -13.10 9.00
N ASP A 136 -7.65 -14.17 9.27
CA ASP A 136 -7.40 -15.20 8.25
C ASP A 136 -8.70 -15.86 7.78
N GLY A 137 -8.71 -16.36 6.53
CA GLY A 137 -9.91 -16.88 5.86
C GLY A 137 -10.46 -15.92 4.80
N ASP A 138 -11.74 -16.09 4.47
CA ASP A 138 -12.51 -15.25 3.54
C ASP A 138 -13.02 -13.98 4.24
N GLY A 139 -12.07 -13.15 4.68
CA GLY A 139 -12.34 -11.99 5.53
C GLY A 139 -12.66 -10.70 4.77
N PHE A 140 -12.78 -10.71 3.44
CA PHE A 140 -12.92 -9.48 2.67
C PHE A 140 -14.20 -8.72 3.03
N ARG A 141 -15.33 -9.43 3.20
CA ARG A 141 -16.59 -8.83 3.65
C ARG A 141 -16.44 -8.08 4.98
N ALA A 142 -15.77 -8.69 5.96
CA ALA A 142 -15.51 -8.03 7.23
C ALA A 142 -14.64 -6.77 7.06
N ALA A 143 -13.64 -6.81 6.19
CA ALA A 143 -12.83 -5.63 5.87
C ALA A 143 -13.66 -4.51 5.23
N VAL A 144 -14.64 -4.84 4.38
CA VAL A 144 -15.60 -3.88 3.82
C VAL A 144 -16.48 -3.29 4.92
N ASP A 145 -17.04 -4.11 5.80
CA ASP A 145 -17.89 -3.63 6.90
C ASP A 145 -17.10 -2.69 7.81
N ALA A 146 -15.84 -3.03 8.14
CA ALA A 146 -14.94 -2.15 8.89
C ALA A 146 -14.57 -0.87 8.10
N ALA A 147 -14.50 -0.92 6.77
CA ALA A 147 -14.27 0.27 5.94
C ALA A 147 -15.44 1.25 6.01
N LEU A 148 -16.67 0.75 6.15
CA LEU A 148 -17.86 1.58 6.36
C LEU A 148 -17.84 2.26 7.74
N LEU A 149 -17.32 1.58 8.78
CA LEU A 149 -17.08 2.23 10.08
C LEU A 149 -16.03 3.34 9.98
N VAL A 150 -14.95 3.11 9.24
CA VAL A 150 -13.94 4.15 8.95
C VAL A 150 -14.56 5.31 8.18
N ARG A 151 -15.40 5.05 7.18
CA ARG A 151 -16.12 6.08 6.43
C ARG A 151 -16.99 6.94 7.35
N GLN A 152 -17.72 6.32 8.28
CA GLN A 152 -18.52 7.04 9.27
C GLN A 152 -17.62 7.89 10.20
N ALA A 153 -16.53 7.31 10.73
CA ALA A 153 -15.60 8.03 11.60
C ALA A 153 -14.94 9.23 10.91
N LEU A 154 -14.66 9.11 9.60
CA LEU A 154 -14.20 10.23 8.77
C LEU A 154 -15.29 11.30 8.63
N ALA A 155 -16.52 10.91 8.28
CA ALA A 155 -17.63 11.84 8.13
C ALA A 155 -17.92 12.62 9.42
N ASP A 156 -17.90 11.95 10.57
CA ASP A 156 -18.08 12.56 11.90
C ASP A 156 -16.96 13.56 12.24
N ALA A 157 -15.77 13.40 11.65
CA ALA A 157 -14.65 14.32 11.76
C ALA A 157 -14.64 15.40 10.65
N GLY A 158 -15.65 15.44 9.78
CA GLY A 158 -15.70 16.37 8.64
C GLY A 158 -14.71 16.04 7.52
N LEU A 159 -14.23 14.80 7.45
CA LEU A 159 -13.30 14.31 6.43
C LEU A 159 -13.99 13.37 5.45
N THR A 160 -13.47 13.33 4.23
CA THR A 160 -13.84 12.37 3.19
C THR A 160 -12.60 11.63 2.71
N GLY A 161 -12.73 10.34 2.42
CA GLY A 161 -11.67 9.52 1.84
C GLY A 161 -12.11 8.74 0.62
N ALA A 162 -11.13 8.30 -0.17
CA ALA A 162 -11.32 7.35 -1.27
C ALA A 162 -10.92 5.93 -0.83
N VAL A 163 -11.54 4.92 -1.42
CA VAL A 163 -11.35 3.53 -1.04
C VAL A 163 -10.84 2.70 -2.21
N LYS A 164 -9.99 1.72 -1.91
CA LYS A 164 -9.54 0.71 -2.87
C LYS A 164 -9.41 -0.64 -2.22
N THR A 165 -9.65 -1.71 -2.98
CA THR A 165 -9.23 -3.04 -2.58
C THR A 165 -7.71 -3.06 -2.41
N SER A 166 -7.21 -3.84 -1.47
CA SER A 166 -5.76 -4.06 -1.36
C SER A 166 -5.21 -4.93 -2.50
N GLY A 167 -6.06 -5.65 -3.24
CA GLY A 167 -5.68 -6.79 -4.09
C GLY A 167 -5.22 -8.01 -3.28
N ALA A 168 -5.45 -8.01 -1.96
CA ALA A 168 -5.18 -9.12 -1.06
C ALA A 168 -6.47 -9.47 -0.30
N LYS A 169 -6.47 -9.44 1.03
CA LYS A 169 -7.67 -9.71 1.85
C LYS A 169 -8.36 -8.44 2.35
N GLY A 170 -7.64 -7.32 2.38
CA GLY A 170 -8.07 -6.09 3.03
C GLY A 170 -8.49 -4.97 2.07
N VAL A 171 -8.77 -3.82 2.66
CA VAL A 171 -9.16 -2.57 2.00
C VAL A 171 -8.24 -1.45 2.49
N HIS A 172 -7.93 -0.49 1.63
CA HIS A 172 -7.25 0.74 2.06
C HIS A 172 -8.16 1.94 1.86
N VAL A 173 -8.19 2.83 2.85
CA VAL A 173 -8.87 4.13 2.79
C VAL A 173 -7.82 5.24 2.78
N PHE A 174 -7.90 6.15 1.81
CA PHE A 174 -6.96 7.25 1.60
C PHE A 174 -7.67 8.58 1.81
N VAL A 175 -7.03 9.47 2.56
CA VAL A 175 -7.48 10.86 2.75
C VAL A 175 -6.33 11.79 2.36
N PRO A 176 -6.44 12.53 1.24
CA PRO A 176 -5.43 13.49 0.84
C PRO A 176 -5.41 14.66 1.82
N VAL A 177 -4.22 15.12 2.19
CA VAL A 177 -4.04 16.17 3.20
C VAL A 177 -3.37 17.42 2.61
N THR A 178 -3.74 18.60 3.13
CA THR A 178 -3.11 19.90 2.84
C THR A 178 -2.40 20.46 4.07
N ASP A 179 -1.74 21.61 3.93
CA ASP A 179 -1.07 22.37 5.01
C ASP A 179 0.17 21.67 5.58
N GLU A 180 0.72 20.73 4.81
CA GLU A 180 1.96 20.04 5.10
C GLU A 180 2.02 19.50 6.54
N PRO A 181 1.07 18.65 6.99
CA PRO A 181 1.08 18.16 8.35
C PRO A 181 2.36 17.38 8.61
N THR A 182 2.86 17.47 9.83
CA THR A 182 3.98 16.62 10.26
C THR A 182 3.54 15.15 10.24
N ALA A 183 4.51 14.25 10.08
CA ALA A 183 4.26 12.81 10.21
C ALA A 183 3.63 12.45 11.58
N GLU A 184 3.92 13.21 12.63
CA GLU A 184 3.36 13.02 13.98
C GLU A 184 1.87 13.38 14.04
N GLU A 185 1.48 14.55 13.50
CA GLU A 185 0.07 14.98 13.44
C GLU A 185 -0.78 14.02 12.62
N LEU A 186 -0.24 13.58 11.48
CA LEU A 186 -0.92 12.64 10.60
C LEU A 186 -1.07 11.27 11.28
N ALA A 187 -0.05 10.81 12.01
CA ALA A 187 -0.14 9.60 12.82
C ALA A 187 -1.15 9.74 13.96
N ALA A 188 -1.22 10.89 14.61
CA ALA A 188 -2.20 11.17 15.65
C ALA A 188 -3.62 11.11 15.10
N ALA A 189 -3.93 11.86 14.03
CA ALA A 189 -5.23 11.83 13.39
C ALA A 189 -5.64 10.41 12.93
N THR A 190 -4.70 9.66 12.36
CA THR A 190 -4.95 8.26 11.94
C THR A 190 -5.33 7.37 13.13
N ARG A 191 -4.64 7.50 14.27
CA ARG A 191 -4.99 6.75 15.50
C ARG A 191 -6.38 7.13 16.02
N ALA A 192 -6.70 8.41 16.05
CA ALA A 192 -8.02 8.87 16.51
C ALA A 192 -9.14 8.28 15.65
N LEU A 193 -9.00 8.32 14.31
CA LEU A 193 -9.96 7.72 13.38
C LEU A 193 -10.09 6.21 13.58
N ALA A 194 -8.98 5.50 13.76
CA ALA A 194 -9.01 4.06 13.98
C ALA A 194 -9.74 3.68 15.29
N VAL A 195 -9.50 4.41 16.38
CA VAL A 195 -10.18 4.18 17.66
C VAL A 195 -11.64 4.63 17.61
N ARG A 196 -11.98 5.67 16.85
CA ARG A 196 -13.39 6.04 16.58
C ARG A 196 -14.10 4.93 15.81
N ALA A 197 -13.48 4.38 14.77
CA ALA A 197 -14.04 3.24 14.02
C ALA A 197 -14.24 1.99 14.89
N GLU A 198 -13.25 1.64 15.74
CA GLU A 198 -13.38 0.54 16.71
C GLU A 198 -14.52 0.77 17.72
N ARG A 199 -14.79 2.02 18.12
CA ARG A 199 -15.89 2.35 19.04
C ARG A 199 -17.27 2.23 18.41
N LEU A 200 -17.40 2.41 17.10
CA LEU A 200 -18.67 2.26 16.39
C LEU A 200 -19.14 0.80 16.41
N ASP A 201 -18.22 -0.16 16.24
CA ASP A 201 -18.49 -1.59 16.42
C ASP A 201 -17.25 -2.34 16.96
N PRO A 202 -17.13 -2.49 18.30
CA PRO A 202 -16.00 -3.16 18.93
C PRO A 202 -16.05 -4.70 18.80
N ALA A 203 -17.15 -5.27 18.30
CA ALA A 203 -17.24 -6.69 17.99
C ALA A 203 -16.65 -7.01 16.61
N LEU A 204 -16.65 -6.05 15.69
CA LEU A 204 -16.14 -6.19 14.33
C LEU A 204 -14.71 -5.68 14.15
N ALA A 205 -14.39 -4.50 14.69
CA ALA A 205 -13.13 -3.80 14.44
C ALA A 205 -12.23 -3.77 15.68
N THR A 206 -10.92 -3.62 15.48
CA THR A 206 -9.97 -3.44 16.58
C THR A 206 -8.71 -2.68 16.21
N THR A 207 -8.14 -1.96 17.17
CA THR A 207 -6.81 -1.32 17.05
C THR A 207 -5.69 -2.12 17.73
N ALA A 208 -5.98 -3.34 18.19
CA ALA A 208 -5.00 -4.22 18.83
C ALA A 208 -3.85 -4.60 17.87
N TYR A 209 -2.64 -4.12 18.16
CA TYR A 209 -1.46 -4.35 17.33
C TYR A 209 -1.04 -5.84 17.31
N ILE A 210 -1.10 -6.52 18.45
CA ILE A 210 -0.76 -7.93 18.61
C ILE A 210 -1.86 -8.80 17.99
N LYS A 211 -1.51 -9.69 17.06
CA LYS A 211 -2.47 -10.47 16.27
C LYS A 211 -3.38 -11.33 17.14
N GLU A 212 -2.83 -11.95 18.19
CA GLU A 212 -3.57 -12.79 19.13
C GLU A 212 -4.66 -12.02 19.89
N ASP A 213 -4.39 -10.74 20.20
CA ASP A 213 -5.32 -9.89 20.97
C ASP A 213 -6.48 -9.36 20.09
N ARG A 214 -6.41 -9.56 18.77
CA ARG A 214 -7.46 -9.13 17.82
C ARG A 214 -8.72 -9.99 17.91
N GLY A 215 -8.63 -11.22 18.41
CA GLY A 215 -9.79 -12.07 18.67
C GLY A 215 -10.74 -12.27 17.47
N GLY A 216 -10.19 -12.37 16.26
CA GLY A 216 -10.98 -12.54 15.03
C GLY A 216 -11.58 -11.25 14.44
N ARG A 217 -11.30 -10.10 15.03
CA ARG A 217 -11.76 -8.78 14.54
C ARG A 217 -10.85 -8.23 13.44
N VAL A 218 -11.38 -7.30 12.66
CA VAL A 218 -10.63 -6.58 11.62
C VAL A 218 -9.68 -5.59 12.29
N PHE A 219 -8.41 -5.68 11.96
CA PHE A 219 -7.41 -4.74 12.43
C PHE A 219 -7.49 -3.44 11.61
N VAL A 220 -7.80 -2.34 12.29
CA VAL A 220 -7.78 -0.99 11.73
C VAL A 220 -6.38 -0.42 11.94
N ASP A 221 -5.49 -0.66 10.97
CA ASP A 221 -4.07 -0.34 11.09
C ASP A 221 -3.81 1.15 10.88
N ALA A 222 -3.61 1.86 12.00
CA ALA A 222 -3.16 3.25 12.03
C ALA A 222 -1.63 3.42 12.02
N THR A 223 -0.86 2.34 11.88
CA THR A 223 0.63 2.39 11.96
C THR A 223 1.30 2.73 10.64
N ARG A 224 0.53 2.91 9.57
CA ARG A 224 1.02 3.30 8.24
C ARG A 224 1.38 4.79 8.12
N ALA A 225 1.23 5.57 9.18
CA ALA A 225 1.60 6.99 9.16
C ALA A 225 3.13 7.20 9.28
N GLY A 226 3.69 8.06 8.42
CA GLY A 226 5.08 8.53 8.53
C GLY A 226 6.15 7.47 8.19
N GLY A 227 6.56 7.39 6.93
CA GLY A 227 7.69 6.56 6.48
C GLY A 227 7.34 5.12 6.06
N ALA A 228 6.06 4.74 6.11
CA ALA A 228 5.59 3.49 5.53
C ALA A 228 5.46 3.57 3.99
N THR A 229 5.39 2.40 3.37
CA THR A 229 4.98 2.25 1.97
C THR A 229 3.65 1.50 1.92
N VAL A 230 2.87 1.75 0.89
CA VAL A 230 1.58 1.08 0.63
C VAL A 230 1.55 0.66 -0.83
N ALA A 231 0.91 -0.46 -1.15
CA ALA A 231 0.72 -0.85 -2.55
C ALA A 231 -0.05 0.28 -3.28
N ALA A 232 0.52 0.79 -4.38
CA ALA A 232 -0.11 1.83 -5.18
C ALA A 232 -1.45 1.37 -5.73
N ALA A 233 -2.38 2.30 -5.96
CA ALA A 233 -3.54 2.01 -6.81
C ALA A 233 -3.03 1.50 -8.17
N TYR A 234 -3.69 0.48 -8.71
CA TYR A 234 -3.33 -0.24 -9.93
C TYR A 234 -2.07 -1.12 -9.84
N SER A 235 -1.42 -1.22 -8.68
CA SER A 235 -0.34 -2.20 -8.48
C SER A 235 -0.90 -3.62 -8.49
N PRO A 236 -0.32 -4.54 -9.28
CA PRO A 236 -0.56 -5.98 -9.12
C PRO A 236 -0.11 -6.46 -7.74
N ARG A 237 -0.68 -7.59 -7.31
CA ARG A 237 -0.32 -8.32 -6.09
C ARG A 237 0.10 -9.73 -6.49
N LEU A 238 1.19 -10.23 -5.92
CA LEU A 238 1.71 -11.57 -6.23
C LEU A 238 0.92 -12.64 -5.48
N ARG A 239 -0.27 -12.92 -5.98
CA ARG A 239 -1.26 -13.88 -5.44
C ARG A 239 -1.92 -14.63 -6.60
N PRO A 240 -2.54 -15.79 -6.34
CA PRO A 240 -3.31 -16.50 -7.37
C PRO A 240 -4.33 -15.57 -8.05
N GLY A 241 -4.39 -15.61 -9.37
CA GLY A 241 -5.21 -14.74 -10.21
C GLY A 241 -4.60 -13.36 -10.50
N MET A 242 -3.42 -13.04 -9.94
CA MET A 242 -2.75 -11.75 -10.08
C MET A 242 -3.70 -10.55 -9.86
N PRO A 243 -4.36 -10.48 -8.68
CA PRO A 243 -5.25 -9.38 -8.35
C PRO A 243 -4.51 -8.04 -8.28
N VAL A 244 -5.27 -6.95 -8.40
CA VAL A 244 -4.77 -5.58 -8.45
C VAL A 244 -5.33 -4.80 -7.25
N SER A 245 -4.54 -3.90 -6.67
CA SER A 245 -5.09 -2.92 -5.72
C SER A 245 -5.95 -1.90 -6.48
N PHE A 246 -7.26 -2.11 -6.50
CA PHE A 246 -8.15 -1.44 -7.42
C PHE A 246 -9.10 -0.45 -6.70
N PRO A 247 -9.17 0.82 -7.15
CA PRO A 247 -10.16 1.81 -6.69
C PRO A 247 -11.60 1.33 -6.84
N VAL A 248 -12.44 1.59 -5.85
CA VAL A 248 -13.87 1.26 -5.92
C VAL A 248 -14.67 2.43 -5.39
N ASP A 249 -15.84 2.71 -5.99
CA ASP A 249 -16.79 3.64 -5.38
C ASP A 249 -17.28 3.06 -4.04
N TRP A 250 -17.53 3.94 -3.07
CA TRP A 250 -18.08 3.49 -1.79
C TRP A 250 -19.43 2.78 -1.92
N ALA A 251 -20.24 3.13 -2.92
CA ALA A 251 -21.55 2.51 -3.19
C ALA A 251 -21.42 1.07 -3.70
N ASP A 252 -20.35 0.75 -4.42
CA ASP A 252 -20.14 -0.56 -5.04
C ASP A 252 -19.27 -1.49 -4.18
N LEU A 253 -18.64 -0.97 -3.11
CA LEU A 253 -17.67 -1.70 -2.31
C LEU A 253 -18.22 -3.01 -1.70
N THR A 254 -19.52 -3.08 -1.44
CA THR A 254 -20.18 -4.29 -0.91
C THR A 254 -20.44 -5.35 -1.98
N GLU A 255 -20.36 -5.01 -3.26
CA GLU A 255 -20.74 -5.89 -4.37
C GLU A 255 -19.54 -6.49 -5.09
N VAL A 256 -18.33 -6.18 -4.64
CA VAL A 256 -17.08 -6.59 -5.29
C VAL A 256 -16.23 -7.46 -4.38
N THR A 257 -15.26 -8.12 -4.99
CA THR A 257 -14.18 -8.85 -4.33
C THR A 257 -12.85 -8.50 -5.01
N PRO A 258 -11.70 -8.73 -4.34
CA PRO A 258 -10.39 -8.52 -4.97
C PRO A 258 -10.16 -9.36 -6.23
N ALA A 259 -10.88 -10.48 -6.40
CA ALA A 259 -10.76 -11.36 -7.56
C ALA A 259 -11.38 -10.78 -8.84
N ASP A 260 -12.28 -9.80 -8.71
CA ASP A 260 -12.88 -9.10 -9.85
C ASP A 260 -11.88 -8.20 -10.58
N PHE A 261 -10.81 -7.80 -9.87
CA PHE A 261 -9.79 -6.87 -10.35
C PHE A 261 -8.44 -7.57 -10.46
N THR A 262 -8.09 -7.97 -11.67
CA THR A 262 -6.83 -8.67 -11.99
C THR A 262 -6.06 -7.93 -13.07
N ILE A 263 -4.82 -8.34 -13.32
CA ILE A 263 -4.06 -7.83 -14.47
C ILE A 263 -4.77 -8.08 -15.82
N ARG A 264 -5.74 -9.00 -15.88
CA ARG A 264 -6.50 -9.35 -17.08
C ARG A 264 -7.81 -8.58 -17.21
N THR A 265 -8.46 -8.25 -16.09
CA THR A 265 -9.77 -7.56 -16.09
C THR A 265 -9.64 -6.05 -15.95
N ALA A 266 -8.67 -5.57 -15.17
CA ALA A 266 -8.51 -4.15 -14.86
C ALA A 266 -8.31 -3.25 -16.10
N PRO A 267 -7.56 -3.64 -17.15
CA PRO A 267 -7.42 -2.79 -18.34
C PRO A 267 -8.75 -2.43 -19.01
N ALA A 268 -9.69 -3.38 -19.10
CA ALA A 268 -11.02 -3.14 -19.67
C ALA A 268 -11.86 -2.21 -18.79
N LEU A 269 -11.79 -2.40 -17.46
CA LEU A 269 -12.48 -1.55 -16.48
C LEU A 269 -11.96 -0.10 -16.46
N LEU A 270 -10.74 0.12 -16.96
CA LEU A 270 -10.10 1.44 -17.03
C LEU A 270 -10.23 2.10 -18.41
N ALA A 271 -10.91 1.45 -19.36
CA ALA A 271 -11.06 1.98 -20.73
C ALA A 271 -11.72 3.37 -20.72
N ASP A 272 -12.72 3.56 -19.86
CA ASP A 272 -13.55 4.77 -19.82
C ASP A 272 -13.05 5.85 -18.85
N GLY A 273 -11.93 5.63 -18.14
CA GLY A 273 -11.37 6.66 -17.28
C GLY A 273 -10.35 6.22 -16.23
N ASP A 274 -10.19 7.06 -15.21
CA ASP A 274 -9.38 6.83 -14.03
C ASP A 274 -10.28 6.94 -12.78
N PRO A 275 -10.82 5.81 -12.26
CA PRO A 275 -11.67 5.84 -11.08
C PRO A 275 -10.94 6.35 -9.85
N TRP A 276 -9.62 6.17 -9.73
CA TRP A 276 -8.89 6.69 -8.59
C TRP A 276 -8.88 8.21 -8.59
N ALA A 277 -8.56 8.81 -9.74
CA ALA A 277 -8.57 10.26 -9.90
C ALA A 277 -9.98 10.85 -9.73
N ALA A 278 -11.01 10.18 -10.25
CA ALA A 278 -12.40 10.64 -10.15
C ALA A 278 -12.97 10.55 -8.72
N LEU A 279 -12.62 9.49 -7.97
CA LEU A 279 -13.15 9.24 -6.63
C LEU A 279 -12.33 9.92 -5.52
N MET A 280 -11.10 10.37 -5.80
CA MET A 280 -10.23 11.01 -4.82
C MET A 280 -10.79 12.40 -4.44
N PRO A 281 -11.11 12.66 -3.16
CA PRO A 281 -11.53 13.99 -2.74
C PRO A 281 -10.39 15.00 -2.85
N ALA A 282 -10.71 16.29 -2.81
CA ALA A 282 -9.70 17.33 -2.69
C ALA A 282 -8.88 17.17 -1.38
N PRO A 283 -7.61 17.62 -1.35
CA PRO A 283 -6.83 17.66 -0.12
C PRO A 283 -7.53 18.44 0.99
N GLN A 284 -7.48 17.92 2.22
CA GLN A 284 -8.20 18.44 3.37
C GLN A 284 -7.25 18.79 4.53
N SER A 285 -7.56 19.83 5.29
CA SER A 285 -6.84 20.16 6.52
C SER A 285 -7.26 19.18 7.62
N LEU A 286 -6.32 18.70 8.43
CA LEU A 286 -6.63 17.81 9.54
C LEU A 286 -7.32 18.61 10.67
N PRO A 287 -8.48 18.17 11.19
CA PRO A 287 -9.12 18.83 12.33
C PRO A 287 -8.22 18.83 13.57
N ALA A 288 -8.08 19.99 14.21
CA ALA A 288 -7.17 20.15 15.34
C ALA A 288 -7.58 19.31 16.57
N ASP A 289 -8.89 19.15 16.79
CA ASP A 289 -9.46 18.30 17.82
C ASP A 289 -9.17 16.81 17.57
N LEU A 290 -9.23 16.37 16.31
CA LEU A 290 -8.89 15.00 15.91
C LEU A 290 -7.41 14.70 16.17
N VAL A 291 -6.52 15.63 15.83
CA VAL A 291 -5.08 15.51 16.11
C VAL A 291 -4.83 15.50 17.62
N ALA A 292 -5.49 16.39 18.38
CA ALA A 292 -5.36 16.46 19.83
C ALA A 292 -5.82 15.14 20.50
N GLU A 293 -6.96 14.59 20.10
CA GLU A 293 -7.43 13.27 20.54
C GLU A 293 -6.37 12.19 20.24
N GLY A 294 -5.87 12.16 19.01
CA GLY A 294 -4.85 11.23 18.56
C GLY A 294 -3.55 11.23 19.37
N ARG A 295 -3.16 12.40 19.90
CA ARG A 295 -1.99 12.55 20.78
C ARG A 295 -2.21 11.96 22.17
N THR A 296 -3.45 11.89 22.65
CA THR A 296 -3.79 11.23 23.91
C THR A 296 -3.81 9.70 23.79
N ILE A 297 -4.00 9.18 22.58
CA ILE A 297 -4.03 7.74 22.30
C ILE A 297 -2.59 7.22 22.21
N PRO A 298 -2.20 6.25 23.07
CA PRO A 298 -0.86 5.69 23.03
C PRO A 298 -0.55 5.00 21.69
N VAL A 299 0.73 4.99 21.32
CA VAL A 299 1.18 4.31 20.10
C VAL A 299 1.09 2.80 20.30
N ALA A 300 0.17 2.14 19.58
CA ALA A 300 -0.15 0.72 19.75
C ALA A 300 1.10 -0.20 19.67
N ARG A 301 2.05 0.10 18.79
CA ARG A 301 3.32 -0.64 18.70
C ARG A 301 4.18 -0.53 19.97
N VAL A 302 4.20 0.64 20.60
CA VAL A 302 4.94 0.89 21.85
C VAL A 302 4.27 0.16 23.01
N GLN A 303 2.93 0.19 23.07
CA GLN A 303 2.16 -0.57 24.05
C GLN A 303 2.42 -2.07 23.92
N ALA A 304 2.34 -2.61 22.71
CA ALA A 304 2.62 -4.02 22.42
C ALA A 304 4.04 -4.43 22.82
N MET A 305 5.04 -3.57 22.59
CA MET A 305 6.41 -3.82 23.03
C MET A 305 6.52 -3.89 24.57
N HIS A 306 5.88 -2.96 25.29
CA HIS A 306 5.87 -2.98 26.75
C HIS A 306 5.13 -4.21 27.30
N GLU A 307 4.02 -4.59 26.68
CA GLU A 307 3.27 -5.80 27.03
C GLU A 307 4.06 -7.07 26.78
N GLY A 308 4.72 -7.18 25.63
CA GLY A 308 5.63 -8.28 25.34
C GLY A 308 6.73 -8.42 26.39
N LYS A 309 7.34 -7.30 26.81
CA LYS A 309 8.33 -7.29 27.90
C LYS A 309 7.72 -7.73 29.24
N ARG A 310 6.51 -7.27 29.59
CA ARG A 310 5.80 -7.69 30.81
C ARG A 310 5.48 -9.19 30.80
N ARG A 311 4.91 -9.71 29.71
CA ARG A 311 4.60 -11.15 29.54
C ARG A 311 5.87 -12.00 29.62
N ALA A 312 6.96 -11.56 28.99
CA ALA A 312 8.25 -12.25 29.06
C ALA A 312 8.84 -12.26 30.48
N ARG A 313 8.74 -11.15 31.22
CA ARG A 313 9.18 -11.07 32.62
C ARG A 313 8.38 -12.01 33.51
N ALA A 314 7.06 -11.99 33.42
CA ALA A 314 6.18 -12.87 34.21
C ALA A 314 6.48 -14.36 33.96
N ARG A 315 6.78 -14.76 32.70
CA ARG A 315 7.19 -16.13 32.38
C ARG A 315 8.53 -16.53 32.99
N ARG A 316 9.46 -15.58 33.18
CA ARG A 316 10.77 -15.83 33.82
C ARG A 316 10.68 -15.88 35.34
N GLU A 317 9.69 -15.22 35.93
CA GLU A 317 9.45 -15.22 37.38
C GLU A 317 8.59 -16.41 37.83
N ALA A 318 7.86 -17.04 36.90
CA ALA A 318 6.99 -18.20 37.14
C ALA A 318 7.63 -19.56 36.84
N GLY A 319 8.89 -19.60 36.39
CA GLY A 319 9.67 -20.81 36.10
C GLY A 319 10.99 -20.80 36.83
#